data_AF-A0A2I2KNQ7-F1
#
_entry.id   AF-A0A2I2KNQ7-F1
#
_cell.length_a   1.000
_cell.length_b   1.000
_cell.length_c   1.000
_cell.angle_alpha   90.00
_cell.angle_beta   90.00
_cell.angle_gamma   90.00
#
_symmetry.space_group_name_H-M   'P 1'
#
loop_
_entity.id
_entity.type
_entity.pdbx_description
1 polymer ?
#
loop_
_entity_poly.entity_id
_entity_poly.type
_entity_poly.pdbx_seq_one_letter_code
_entity_poly.pdbx_strand_id
1 'polypeptide(L)'
;MRRILRIATSGAGVVGLAVAGTALATPANAADNISATPASPQVLSDCSGTNKFCFWKDGNNGGTEWETTSSWANLPYNFGASSWKNTRSDVSMCVYEIIPLTQQFKLLQKVPPATNVTVIPAGTNDLASRVETC
;
A
#
# COMPACT_ATOMS: atom_id res chain seq x y z
N MET A 1 33.39 13.42 -66.79
CA MET A 1 33.59 14.89 -66.87
C MET A 1 33.41 15.46 -65.47
N ARG A 2 34.39 16.24 -65.00
CA ARG A 2 34.43 16.83 -63.65
C ARG A 2 33.51 18.04 -63.58
N ARG A 3 32.68 18.15 -62.53
CA ARG A 3 32.18 19.43 -62.01
C ARG A 3 32.29 19.42 -60.49
N ILE A 4 33.27 20.17 -60.01
CA ILE A 4 33.39 20.66 -58.64
C ILE A 4 32.60 21.96 -58.61
N LEU A 5 31.66 22.16 -57.67
CA LEU A 5 31.30 23.52 -57.27
C LEU A 5 30.70 23.61 -55.85
N ARG A 6 31.60 24.07 -54.96
CA ARG A 6 31.44 25.02 -53.84
C ARG A 6 30.28 24.88 -52.87
N ILE A 7 30.71 24.51 -51.66
CA ILE A 7 30.11 24.76 -50.35
C ILE A 7 29.93 26.27 -50.13
N ALA A 8 28.76 26.68 -49.65
CA ALA A 8 28.57 27.91 -48.88
C ALA A 8 28.06 27.52 -47.48
N THR A 9 28.94 27.69 -46.51
CA THR A 9 28.68 27.62 -45.07
C THR A 9 28.11 28.95 -44.57
N SER A 10 27.06 28.90 -43.74
CA SER A 10 26.78 29.98 -42.79
C SER A 10 26.01 29.45 -41.56
N GLY A 11 26.64 29.57 -40.39
CA GLY A 11 26.02 29.60 -39.05
C GLY A 11 25.71 28.22 -38.43
N ALA A 12 26.64 27.60 -37.69
CA ALA A 12 26.93 27.81 -36.26
C ALA A 12 25.81 27.33 -35.32
N GLY A 13 26.07 26.25 -34.55
CA GLY A 13 25.25 25.86 -33.39
C GLY A 13 25.26 24.37 -33.06
N VAL A 14 26.33 23.90 -32.41
CA VAL A 14 26.42 22.65 -31.61
C VAL A 14 25.27 22.66 -30.57
N VAL A 15 24.57 21.59 -30.22
CA VAL A 15 24.97 20.46 -29.37
C VAL A 15 23.87 19.40 -29.44
N GLY A 16 24.25 18.13 -29.56
CA GLY A 16 23.33 17.01 -29.64
C GLY A 16 22.58 16.73 -28.34
N LEU A 17 21.44 16.06 -28.48
CA LEU A 17 20.98 15.10 -27.50
C LEU A 17 20.34 13.92 -28.27
N ALA A 18 21.03 12.79 -28.24
CA ALA A 18 20.52 11.54 -28.78
C ALA A 18 19.30 11.11 -27.95
N VAL A 19 18.13 11.04 -28.58
CA VAL A 19 17.01 10.25 -28.06
C VAL A 19 16.85 9.07 -29.00
N ALA A 20 17.51 7.98 -28.62
CA ALA A 20 17.24 6.66 -29.17
C ALA A 20 15.90 6.16 -28.60
N GLY A 21 15.11 5.50 -29.45
CA GLY A 21 14.04 4.61 -29.00
C GLY A 21 12.65 4.95 -29.49
N THR A 22 12.41 4.85 -30.80
CA THR A 22 11.09 4.46 -31.32
C THR A 22 10.76 3.07 -30.76
N ALA A 23 9.74 2.97 -29.92
CA ALA A 23 9.10 1.70 -29.59
C ALA A 23 7.61 1.76 -29.93
N LEU A 24 7.22 0.76 -30.72
CA LEU A 24 5.92 0.49 -31.34
C LEU A 24 4.71 0.72 -30.42
N ALA A 25 3.69 1.37 -30.97
CA ALA A 25 2.34 1.33 -30.46
C ALA A 25 1.73 -0.07 -30.70
N THR A 26 1.25 -0.71 -29.63
CA THR A 26 0.26 -1.80 -29.71
C THR A 26 -1.07 -1.29 -29.17
N PRO A 27 -2.21 -1.62 -29.80
CA PRO A 27 -3.52 -1.10 -29.44
C PRO A 27 -3.97 -1.65 -28.08
N ALA A 28 -4.58 -0.76 -27.29
CA ALA A 28 -5.14 -1.03 -25.98
C ALA A 28 -6.27 -2.07 -26.07
N ASN A 29 -6.06 -3.23 -25.45
CA ASN A 29 -7.14 -4.10 -25.03
C ASN A 29 -7.50 -3.72 -23.59
N ALA A 30 -8.76 -3.34 -23.40
CA ALA A 30 -9.36 -2.87 -22.17
C ALA A 30 -9.02 -3.73 -20.95
N ALA A 31 -8.18 -3.18 -20.09
CA ALA A 31 -8.08 -3.50 -18.66
C ALA A 31 -7.85 -2.19 -17.89
N ASP A 32 -8.66 -1.18 -18.21
CA ASP A 32 -8.74 0.06 -17.43
C ASP A 32 -9.50 -0.23 -16.12
N ASN A 33 -8.77 -0.68 -15.10
CA ASN A 33 -8.92 -0.13 -13.75
C ASN A 33 -7.73 -0.51 -12.85
N ILE A 34 -6.51 -0.13 -13.22
CA ILE A 34 -5.48 0.12 -12.22
C ILE A 34 -5.68 1.57 -11.78
N SER A 35 -6.48 1.79 -10.73
CA SER A 35 -6.44 3.05 -9.98
C SER A 35 -5.10 3.13 -9.26
N ALA A 36 -4.05 3.44 -10.01
CA ALA A 36 -2.77 3.85 -9.48
C ALA A 36 -2.94 5.28 -8.95
N THR A 37 -3.22 5.40 -7.66
CA THR A 37 -3.04 6.67 -6.95
C THR A 37 -1.87 6.52 -5.98
N PRO A 38 -0.64 6.93 -6.34
CA PRO A 38 0.33 7.28 -5.34
C PRO A 38 0.66 8.78 -5.43
N ALA A 39 0.66 9.45 -4.27
CA ALA A 39 1.56 10.55 -3.87
C ALA A 39 0.88 11.55 -2.91
N SER A 40 0.44 11.08 -1.75
CA SER A 40 0.81 11.80 -0.53
C SER A 40 2.02 11.07 0.02
N PRO A 41 3.05 11.72 0.60
CA PRO A 41 4.04 11.00 1.40
C PRO A 41 3.25 10.28 2.50
N GLN A 42 2.95 9.00 2.28
CA GLN A 42 2.46 8.17 3.34
C GLN A 42 3.63 8.11 4.30
N VAL A 43 3.52 8.83 5.41
CA VAL A 43 4.35 8.55 6.57
C VAL A 43 4.00 7.10 6.90
N LEU A 44 4.81 6.18 6.38
CA LEU A 44 4.78 4.79 6.76
C LEU A 44 5.17 4.81 8.23
N SER A 45 4.17 4.93 9.08
CA SER A 45 4.35 4.72 10.50
C SER A 45 4.72 3.24 10.62
N ASP A 46 5.90 2.99 11.14
CA ASP A 46 6.58 1.70 11.04
C ASP A 46 6.05 0.68 12.06
N CYS A 47 5.04 1.09 12.86
CA CYS A 47 4.65 0.41 14.08
C CYS A 47 5.92 0.01 14.85
N SER A 48 6.74 1.03 15.17
CA SER A 48 8.01 0.83 15.84
C SER A 48 7.81 0.33 17.27
N GLY A 49 8.70 -0.59 17.65
CA GLY A 49 8.74 -1.18 18.98
C GLY A 49 8.21 -2.61 19.02
N THR A 50 8.54 -3.28 20.11
CA THR A 50 8.09 -4.63 20.44
C THR A 50 6.79 -4.57 21.24
N ASN A 51 6.02 -5.65 21.23
CA ASN A 51 4.84 -5.86 22.07
C ASN A 51 3.58 -5.04 21.73
N LYS A 52 3.45 -4.61 20.48
CA LYS A 52 2.29 -3.88 19.96
C LYS A 52 1.49 -4.70 18.95
N PHE A 53 0.26 -4.26 18.73
CA PHE A 53 -0.50 -4.61 17.55
C PHE A 53 -0.98 -3.31 16.88
N CYS A 54 -0.73 -3.19 15.58
CA CYS A 54 -1.00 -1.97 14.82
C CYS A 54 -1.94 -2.24 13.65
N PHE A 55 -2.75 -1.23 13.33
CA PHE A 55 -3.74 -1.21 12.28
C PHE A 55 -3.54 0.01 11.40
N TRP A 56 -3.77 -0.17 10.10
CA TRP A 56 -3.72 0.91 9.12
C TRP A 56 -4.97 0.94 8.28
N LYS A 57 -5.45 2.14 7.96
CA LYS A 57 -6.63 2.31 7.10
C LYS A 57 -6.43 1.81 5.68
N ASP A 58 -5.23 2.01 5.13
CA ASP A 58 -4.91 1.58 3.78
C ASP A 58 -4.14 0.24 3.79
N GLY A 59 -4.05 -0.39 2.62
CA GLY A 59 -3.15 -1.52 2.41
C GLY A 59 -1.68 -1.09 2.51
N ASN A 60 -0.80 -2.08 2.65
CA ASN A 60 0.65 -1.97 2.75
C ASN A 60 1.12 -1.04 3.88
N ASN A 61 0.43 -1.09 5.02
CA ASN A 61 0.73 -0.32 6.23
C ASN A 61 0.67 1.20 5.96
N GLY A 62 -0.34 1.60 5.20
CA GLY A 62 -0.52 2.95 4.69
C GLY A 62 -1.59 3.77 5.39
N GLY A 63 -1.52 5.09 5.25
CA GLY A 63 -2.54 6.00 5.76
C GLY A 63 -2.51 6.15 7.28
N THR A 64 -3.69 6.32 7.90
CA THR A 64 -3.80 6.51 9.35
C THR A 64 -3.49 5.22 10.11
N GLU A 65 -2.58 5.32 11.09
CA GLU A 65 -2.26 4.24 12.02
C GLU A 65 -3.08 4.33 13.32
N TRP A 66 -3.43 3.18 13.87
CA TRP A 66 -3.82 3.02 15.27
C TRP A 66 -3.10 1.82 15.88
N GLU A 67 -2.58 1.97 17.10
CA GLU A 67 -1.82 0.93 17.80
C GLU A 67 -2.36 0.65 19.19
N THR A 68 -2.09 -0.56 19.69
CA THR A 68 -2.36 -0.94 21.07
C THR A 68 -1.28 -1.89 21.60
N THR A 69 -0.97 -1.76 22.90
CA THR A 69 -0.15 -2.72 23.66
C THR A 69 -1.00 -3.62 24.54
N SER A 70 -2.32 -3.42 24.59
CA SER A 70 -3.23 -4.19 25.42
C SER A 70 -3.47 -5.59 24.85
N SER A 71 -3.75 -6.56 25.72
CA SER A 71 -4.21 -7.90 25.31
C SER A 71 -5.63 -7.90 24.75
N TRP A 72 -6.34 -6.78 24.89
CA TRP A 72 -7.68 -6.56 24.38
C TRP A 72 -7.89 -5.06 24.12
N ALA A 73 -8.45 -4.71 22.97
CA ALA A 73 -8.87 -3.33 22.67
C ALA A 73 -9.93 -3.28 21.56
N ASN A 74 -10.82 -2.28 21.64
CA ASN A 74 -11.68 -1.89 20.52
C ASN A 74 -10.94 -0.88 19.65
N LEU A 75 -11.10 -1.01 18.34
CA LEU A 75 -10.62 -0.01 17.39
C LEU A 75 -11.48 1.25 17.52
N PRO A 76 -10.96 2.43 17.13
CA PRO A 76 -11.76 3.63 16.97
C PRO A 76 -13.00 3.35 16.09
N TYR A 77 -14.13 3.95 16.44
CA TYR A 77 -15.36 3.76 15.68
C TYR A 77 -15.14 4.08 14.20
N ASN A 78 -15.56 3.16 13.32
CA ASN A 78 -15.35 3.25 11.87
C ASN A 78 -13.89 3.50 11.47
N PHE A 79 -12.92 2.89 12.17
CA PHE A 79 -11.52 3.01 11.78
C PHE A 79 -11.31 2.51 10.35
N GLY A 80 -11.87 1.34 10.00
CA GLY A 80 -11.80 0.80 8.64
C GLY A 80 -10.39 0.37 8.29
N ALA A 81 -9.89 -0.72 8.90
CA ALA A 81 -8.52 -1.18 8.67
C ALA A 81 -8.40 -2.07 7.42
N SER A 82 -7.35 -1.84 6.64
CA SER A 82 -7.00 -2.62 5.43
C SER A 82 -5.65 -3.32 5.51
N SER A 83 -4.86 -3.06 6.56
CA SER A 83 -3.66 -3.85 6.91
C SER A 83 -3.39 -3.80 8.43
N TRP A 84 -2.63 -4.78 8.95
CA TRP A 84 -2.25 -4.84 10.36
C TRP A 84 -0.97 -5.64 10.62
N LYS A 85 -0.34 -5.39 11.76
CA LYS A 85 0.94 -6.00 12.15
C LYS A 85 0.94 -6.38 13.62
N ASN A 86 1.34 -7.62 13.91
CA ASN A 86 1.64 -8.08 15.24
C ASN A 86 3.14 -7.98 15.51
N THR A 87 3.57 -7.06 16.39
CA THR A 87 4.99 -6.94 16.76
C THR A 87 5.34 -7.72 18.03
N ARG A 88 4.36 -8.41 18.64
CA ARG A 88 4.59 -9.35 19.74
C ARG A 88 5.24 -10.61 19.18
N SER A 89 6.29 -11.12 19.84
CA SER A 89 7.02 -12.31 19.41
C SER A 89 6.52 -13.60 20.08
N ASP A 90 5.64 -13.48 21.07
CA ASP A 90 5.25 -14.53 21.99
C ASP A 90 3.77 -14.94 21.91
N VAL A 91 2.90 -14.08 21.39
CA VAL A 91 1.45 -14.31 21.39
C VAL A 91 0.79 -13.96 20.05
N SER A 92 -0.23 -14.73 19.68
CA SER A 92 -1.05 -14.40 18.50
C SER A 92 -2.10 -13.38 18.89
N MET A 93 -2.57 -12.64 17.89
CA MET A 93 -3.66 -11.69 18.07
C MET A 93 -4.79 -12.06 17.11
N CYS A 94 -6.02 -12.02 17.61
CA CYS A 94 -7.22 -12.28 16.86
C CYS A 94 -7.93 -10.96 16.59
N VAL A 95 -8.27 -10.72 15.33
CA VAL A 95 -9.00 -9.54 14.86
C VAL A 95 -10.45 -9.92 14.61
N TYR A 96 -11.37 -9.12 15.12
CA TYR A 96 -12.80 -9.40 15.05
C TYR A 96 -13.59 -8.25 14.42
N GLU A 97 -14.67 -8.65 13.76
CA GLU A 97 -15.81 -7.81 13.41
C GLU A 97 -16.84 -7.90 14.53
N ILE A 98 -17.41 -6.76 14.92
CA ILE A 98 -18.59 -6.71 15.78
C ILE A 98 -19.80 -6.67 14.85
N ILE A 99 -20.61 -7.72 14.85
CA ILE A 99 -21.81 -7.78 14.01
C ILE A 99 -22.83 -6.76 14.55
N PRO A 100 -23.17 -5.71 13.78
CA PRO A 100 -24.17 -4.74 14.21
C PRO A 100 -25.49 -5.48 14.52
N LEU A 101 -26.22 -5.00 15.52
CA LEU A 101 -27.49 -5.58 16.03
C LEU A 101 -27.35 -6.78 16.98
N THR A 102 -26.45 -7.73 16.72
CA THR A 102 -26.32 -8.92 17.59
C THR A 102 -25.24 -8.78 18.65
N GLN A 103 -24.31 -7.82 18.48
CA GLN A 103 -23.12 -7.66 19.34
C GLN A 103 -22.26 -8.93 19.41
N GLN A 104 -22.42 -9.85 18.45
CA GLN A 104 -21.58 -11.03 18.34
C GLN A 104 -20.24 -10.67 17.71
N PHE A 105 -19.20 -11.40 18.13
CA PHE A 105 -17.86 -11.27 17.56
C PHE A 105 -17.65 -12.34 16.50
N LYS A 106 -17.32 -11.92 15.29
CA LYS A 106 -16.91 -12.80 14.20
C LYS A 106 -15.42 -12.68 14.01
N LEU A 107 -14.69 -13.79 14.13
CA LEU A 107 -13.26 -13.83 13.88
C LEU A 107 -13.00 -13.55 12.40
N LEU A 108 -12.22 -12.51 12.12
CA LEU A 108 -11.76 -12.19 10.77
C LEU A 108 -10.43 -12.89 10.49
N GLN A 109 -9.47 -12.75 11.40
CA GLN A 109 -8.14 -13.33 11.22
C GLN A 109 -7.46 -13.59 12.56
N LYS A 110 -6.76 -14.72 12.66
CA LYS A 110 -5.70 -14.95 13.65
C LYS A 110 -4.36 -14.57 13.03
N VAL A 111 -3.65 -13.66 13.69
CA VAL A 111 -2.36 -13.12 13.26
C VAL A 111 -1.27 -13.69 14.19
N PRO A 112 -0.38 -14.55 13.67
CA PRO A 112 0.69 -15.12 14.47
C PRO A 112 1.64 -14.05 15.05
N PRO A 113 2.50 -14.42 16.01
CA PRO A 113 3.55 -13.53 16.50
C PRO A 113 4.44 -13.04 15.35
N ALA A 114 4.98 -11.83 15.51
CA ALA A 114 5.92 -11.20 14.58
C ALA A 114 5.47 -11.19 13.10
N THR A 115 4.15 -11.13 12.86
CA THR A 115 3.57 -11.24 11.52
C THR A 115 3.06 -9.88 11.04
N ASN A 116 3.34 -9.57 9.77
CA ASN A 116 2.84 -8.39 9.06
C ASN A 116 1.84 -8.81 7.97
N VAL A 117 0.63 -8.26 8.02
CA VAL A 117 -0.43 -8.49 7.03
C VAL A 117 -0.62 -7.21 6.24
N THR A 118 0.02 -7.13 5.08
CA THR A 118 0.05 -5.91 4.27
C THR A 118 -1.20 -5.75 3.41
N VAL A 119 -1.91 -6.82 3.07
CA VAL A 119 -3.17 -6.73 2.32
C VAL A 119 -4.15 -7.71 2.92
N ILE A 120 -5.31 -7.20 3.33
CA ILE A 120 -6.41 -7.99 3.84
C ILE A 120 -7.30 -8.44 2.65
N PRO A 121 -7.78 -9.69 2.61
CA PRO A 121 -8.69 -10.15 1.56
C PRO A 121 -9.94 -9.28 1.45
N ALA A 122 -10.40 -9.07 0.22
CA ALA A 122 -11.64 -8.34 -0.07
C ALA A 122 -12.83 -8.95 0.70
N GLY A 123 -13.64 -8.09 1.32
CA GLY A 123 -14.77 -8.50 2.18
C GLY A 123 -14.40 -8.73 3.64
N THR A 124 -13.12 -8.57 4.02
CA THR A 124 -12.68 -8.45 5.42
C THR A 124 -12.00 -7.10 5.70
N ASN A 125 -11.62 -6.38 4.64
CA ASN A 125 -11.21 -4.98 4.73
C ASN A 125 -12.34 -4.15 5.34
N ASP A 126 -11.95 -3.22 6.20
CA ASP A 126 -12.82 -2.25 6.89
C ASP A 126 -13.77 -2.81 7.97
N LEU A 127 -13.81 -4.12 8.18
CA LEU A 127 -14.70 -4.74 9.19
C LEU A 127 -14.08 -4.84 10.59
N ALA A 128 -12.75 -4.67 10.70
CA ALA A 128 -12.06 -4.79 11.97
C ALA A 128 -12.57 -3.77 12.98
N SER A 129 -13.00 -4.28 14.13
CA SER A 129 -13.64 -3.51 15.20
C SER A 129 -12.99 -3.77 16.57
N ARG A 130 -12.38 -4.94 16.75
CA ARG A 130 -11.75 -5.35 18.02
C ARG A 130 -10.53 -6.24 17.76
N VAL A 131 -9.59 -6.20 18.69
CA VAL A 131 -8.43 -7.10 18.75
C VAL A 131 -8.27 -7.69 20.14
N GLU A 132 -7.84 -8.95 20.22
CA GLU A 132 -7.46 -9.57 21.50
C GLU A 132 -6.42 -10.69 21.34
N THR A 133 -5.77 -11.09 22.43
CA THR A 133 -4.83 -12.21 22.43
C THR A 133 -5.53 -13.55 22.23
N CYS A 134 -4.91 -14.41 21.41
CA CYS A 134 -5.28 -15.80 21.15
C CYS A 134 -4.01 -16.58 20.71
#